data_AF-A0A0R2DCD5-F1
#
_entry.id   AF-A0A0R2DCD5-F1
#
_cell.length_a   1.000
_cell.length_b   1.000
_cell.length_c   1.000
_cell.angle_alpha   90.00
_cell.angle_beta   90.00
_cell.angle_gamma   90.00
#
_symmetry.space_group_name_H-M   'P 1'
#
loop_
_entity.id
_entity.type
_entity.pdbx_description
1 polymer ?
#
loop_
_entity_poly.entity_id
_entity_poly.type
_entity_poly.pdbx_seq_one_letter_code
_entity_poly.pdbx_strand_id
1 'polypeptide(L)'
;MKWVKLLLGSSLGLLLWGTGTTAQAAKRMQIPAYPKQRLFTAKHLRTKVYSYPRGLHANSRYLGKMMSTKKKWTVDKVVKVHGKRYVRITAAVQFPLQHGNVLRSYPQATAIDGGYVALSKLKSHPQISRMPMIPRTPYFEARLTSDFWWMPYGTVGSNYADHYGTTYGYRTIYAIQSLTTVKGKQYLLFENTKGEVLGWLPKSVVVKGQYPDLMQRELTRDTPVAAESTKIHVLDSGRHVKIGIAKTASQLQRVVLLDQDSQTTVYDYQDGRAVKKTVRSADGRLKSSRALKPTGTIKFDLQADYDISGKIYAGTIDAHGKISIPYMSGWIA
;
A
#
# COMPACT_ATOMS: atom_id res chain seq x y z
N MET A 1 33.61 33.21 -26.01
CA MET A 1 34.36 32.24 -26.84
C MET A 1 34.50 30.91 -26.11
N LYS A 2 34.09 29.80 -26.76
CA LYS A 2 34.39 28.35 -26.50
C LYS A 2 33.93 27.79 -25.12
N TRP A 3 33.00 26.84 -24.92
CA TRP A 3 32.54 25.61 -25.61
C TRP A 3 33.64 24.60 -25.97
N VAL A 4 33.74 23.48 -25.21
CA VAL A 4 34.07 22.06 -25.58
C VAL A 4 33.76 21.20 -24.31
N LYS A 5 32.73 20.33 -24.22
CA LYS A 5 32.50 18.94 -24.70
C LYS A 5 33.51 17.85 -24.26
N LEU A 6 33.03 16.96 -23.37
CA LEU A 6 33.07 15.47 -23.37
C LEU A 6 34.31 14.71 -23.89
N LEU A 7 34.79 13.73 -23.10
CA LEU A 7 35.26 12.37 -23.48
C LEU A 7 35.47 11.57 -22.17
N LEU A 8 34.62 10.60 -21.78
CA LEU A 8 34.67 9.16 -22.11
C LEU A 8 36.09 8.56 -22.20
N GLY A 9 36.43 7.73 -21.21
CA GLY A 9 37.60 6.86 -21.19
C GLY A 9 37.29 5.60 -20.38
N SER A 10 36.85 4.56 -21.09
CA SER A 10 36.72 3.18 -20.63
C SER A 10 38.08 2.50 -20.52
N SER A 11 38.34 1.78 -19.44
CA SER A 11 39.32 0.68 -19.45
C SER A 11 38.95 -0.41 -18.44
N LEU A 12 38.48 -1.54 -18.99
CA LEU A 12 38.56 -2.87 -18.39
C LEU A 12 40.03 -3.30 -18.30
N GLY A 13 40.41 -4.00 -17.23
CA GLY A 13 41.69 -4.72 -17.15
C GLY A 13 41.88 -5.44 -15.81
N LEU A 14 41.91 -6.77 -15.85
CA LEU A 14 41.97 -7.70 -14.73
C LEU A 14 43.39 -7.88 -14.12
N LEU A 15 43.39 -8.16 -12.81
CA LEU A 15 44.22 -9.10 -12.02
C LEU A 15 45.75 -9.10 -12.17
N LEU A 16 46.45 -8.89 -11.05
CA LEU A 16 47.56 -9.73 -10.59
C LEU A 16 47.56 -9.79 -9.05
N TRP A 17 47.74 -11.00 -8.51
CA TRP A 17 47.81 -11.35 -7.09
C TRP A 17 49.20 -11.08 -6.50
N GLY A 18 49.29 -10.77 -5.20
CA GLY A 18 50.58 -10.76 -4.48
C GLY A 18 50.58 -10.13 -3.08
N THR A 19 50.07 -10.87 -2.10
CA THR A 19 50.42 -10.89 -0.65
C THR A 19 50.84 -9.62 0.10
N GLY A 20 50.02 -9.23 1.08
CA GLY A 20 50.40 -8.37 2.20
C GLY A 20 49.33 -8.37 3.30
N THR A 21 49.46 -9.30 4.25
CA THR A 21 48.57 -9.40 5.42
C THR A 21 48.98 -8.42 6.50
N THR A 22 48.19 -7.36 6.69
CA THR A 22 48.04 -6.69 7.99
C THR A 22 46.60 -6.24 8.19
N ALA A 23 45.97 -6.80 9.23
CA ALA A 23 44.83 -6.31 10.00
C ALA A 23 43.72 -5.56 9.23
N GLN A 24 42.92 -6.28 8.43
CA GLN A 24 41.58 -5.79 8.11
C GLN A 24 40.67 -6.04 9.31
N ALA A 25 40.41 -4.96 10.04
CA ALA A 25 39.24 -4.77 10.89
C ALA A 25 38.06 -5.54 10.31
N ALA A 26 37.42 -6.36 11.16
CA ALA A 26 36.29 -7.19 10.82
C ALA A 26 35.31 -6.42 9.93
N LYS A 27 35.39 -6.65 8.61
CA LYS A 27 34.31 -6.29 7.69
C LYS A 27 33.11 -7.05 8.23
N ARG A 28 32.25 -6.35 8.96
CA ARG A 28 30.88 -6.77 9.24
C ARG A 28 30.38 -7.33 7.92
N MET A 29 30.20 -8.65 7.88
CA MET A 29 29.71 -9.35 6.70
C MET A 29 28.42 -8.64 6.33
N GLN A 30 28.48 -7.82 5.27
CA GLN A 30 27.36 -6.98 4.86
C GLN A 30 26.33 -7.96 4.31
N ILE A 31 25.28 -8.18 5.10
CA ILE A 31 24.19 -9.07 4.71
C ILE A 31 23.60 -8.43 3.45
N PRO A 32 23.53 -9.15 2.31
CA PRO A 32 22.92 -8.60 1.11
C PRO A 32 21.52 -8.07 1.44
N ALA A 33 21.12 -6.97 0.81
CA ALA A 33 19.88 -6.22 1.08
C ALA A 33 18.60 -7.08 1.10
N TYR A 34 18.66 -8.33 0.66
CA TYR A 34 17.62 -9.32 0.86
C TYR A 34 18.17 -10.73 0.65
N PRO A 35 17.99 -11.71 1.55
CA PRO A 35 18.01 -13.11 1.15
C PRO A 35 16.65 -13.45 0.54
N LYS A 36 16.64 -13.88 -0.73
CA LYS A 36 15.48 -14.28 -1.55
C LYS A 36 14.55 -15.34 -0.91
N GLN A 37 14.87 -15.89 0.25
CA GLN A 37 14.14 -16.98 0.90
C GLN A 37 14.26 -16.85 2.43
N ARG A 38 13.31 -16.17 3.07
CA ARG A 38 13.27 -16.04 4.55
C ARG A 38 12.30 -17.00 5.22
N LEU A 39 11.45 -17.70 4.47
CA LEU A 39 10.45 -18.61 5.04
C LEU A 39 10.96 -20.05 5.07
N PHE A 40 10.98 -20.60 6.27
CA PHE A 40 11.40 -21.96 6.54
C PHE A 40 10.35 -22.72 7.33
N THR A 41 10.29 -24.03 7.13
CA THR A 41 9.61 -24.95 8.03
C THR A 41 10.56 -26.02 8.52
N ALA A 42 10.24 -26.67 9.64
CA ALA A 42 11.00 -27.84 10.08
C ALA A 42 10.78 -29.00 9.09
N LYS A 43 11.85 -29.74 8.75
CA LYS A 43 11.71 -31.00 7.99
C LYS A 43 11.03 -32.10 8.80
N HIS A 44 11.24 -32.08 10.12
CA HIS A 44 10.70 -33.07 11.05
C HIS A 44 10.17 -32.41 12.32
N LEU A 45 9.20 -33.06 12.96
CA LEU A 45 8.75 -32.71 14.30
C LEU A 45 9.90 -32.80 15.31
N ARG A 46 9.76 -32.11 16.44
CA ARG A 46 10.71 -32.13 17.55
C ARG A 46 12.13 -31.63 17.18
N THR A 47 12.25 -30.81 16.14
CA THR A 47 13.53 -30.16 15.76
C THR A 47 13.98 -29.22 16.88
N LYS A 48 15.19 -29.44 17.42
CA LYS A 48 15.71 -28.70 18.59
C LYS A 48 16.13 -27.28 18.23
N VAL A 49 15.79 -26.33 19.10
CA VAL A 49 16.12 -24.91 19.00
C VAL A 49 17.00 -24.50 20.18
N TYR A 50 17.99 -23.65 19.93
CA TYR A 50 19.02 -23.28 20.90
C TYR A 50 19.22 -21.77 20.98
N SER A 51 19.74 -21.24 22.09
CA SER A 51 20.03 -19.80 22.21
C SER A 51 21.21 -19.35 21.33
N TYR A 52 22.10 -20.28 21.00
CA TYR A 52 23.27 -20.06 20.15
C TYR A 52 23.54 -21.30 19.27
N PRO A 53 24.31 -21.21 18.18
CA PRO A 53 24.78 -22.41 17.50
C PRO A 53 25.51 -23.37 18.45
N ARG A 54 24.92 -24.53 18.73
CA ARG A 54 25.45 -25.51 19.70
C ARG A 54 26.88 -25.97 19.40
N GLY A 55 27.31 -25.92 18.13
CA GLY A 55 28.68 -26.25 17.75
C GLY A 55 29.73 -25.17 18.09
N LEU A 56 29.33 -23.96 18.51
CA LEU A 56 30.24 -22.84 18.79
C LEU A 56 30.30 -22.46 20.29
N HIS A 57 29.29 -22.84 21.09
CA HIS A 57 29.27 -22.57 22.52
C HIS A 57 28.77 -23.78 23.30
N ALA A 58 29.61 -24.29 24.20
CA ALA A 58 29.27 -25.38 25.12
C ALA A 58 28.05 -25.03 25.98
N ASN A 59 27.90 -23.76 26.38
CA ASN A 59 26.80 -23.26 27.21
C ASN A 59 25.56 -22.83 26.41
N SER A 60 25.43 -23.28 25.16
CA SER A 60 24.25 -23.00 24.34
C SER A 60 22.99 -23.63 24.97
N ARG A 61 22.16 -22.79 25.59
CA ARG A 61 20.91 -23.21 26.23
C ARG A 61 19.93 -23.77 25.20
N TYR A 62 19.32 -24.90 25.55
CA TYR A 62 18.21 -25.47 24.80
C TYR A 62 16.94 -24.68 25.09
N LEU A 63 16.29 -24.19 24.03
CA LEU A 63 15.09 -23.33 24.12
C LEU A 63 13.78 -24.08 23.88
N GLY A 64 13.84 -25.29 23.32
CA GLY A 64 12.66 -26.11 23.04
C GLY A 64 12.75 -26.89 21.74
N LYS A 65 11.64 -27.50 21.31
CA LYS A 65 11.49 -28.19 20.02
C LYS A 65 10.39 -27.60 19.16
N MET A 66 10.64 -27.51 17.86
CA MET A 66 9.61 -27.18 16.87
C MET A 66 8.63 -28.36 16.77
N MET A 67 7.39 -28.16 17.23
CA MET A 67 6.34 -29.20 17.24
C MET A 67 5.46 -29.20 15.97
N SER A 68 5.85 -28.48 14.92
CA SER A 68 5.11 -28.41 13.66
C SER A 68 6.06 -28.33 12.47
N THR A 69 5.79 -29.14 11.45
CA THR A 69 6.43 -29.08 10.13
C THR A 69 5.75 -28.09 9.18
N LYS A 70 4.61 -27.51 9.60
CA LYS A 70 3.83 -26.53 8.85
C LYS A 70 4.04 -25.10 9.35
N LYS A 71 4.39 -24.90 10.63
CA LYS A 71 4.68 -23.57 11.20
C LYS A 71 5.85 -22.95 10.45
N LYS A 72 5.62 -21.75 9.93
CA LYS A 72 6.60 -20.97 9.19
C LYS A 72 7.47 -20.15 10.14
N TRP A 73 8.73 -20.01 9.75
CA TRP A 73 9.74 -19.28 10.50
C TRP A 73 10.48 -18.33 9.58
N THR A 74 10.78 -17.14 10.09
CA THR A 74 11.67 -16.20 9.44
C THR A 74 13.11 -16.55 9.78
N VAL A 75 14.00 -16.57 8.79
CA VAL A 75 15.45 -16.58 9.03
C VAL A 75 16.01 -15.18 8.80
N ASP A 76 16.65 -14.64 9.82
CA ASP A 76 17.24 -13.29 9.81
C ASP A 76 18.77 -13.29 9.92
N LYS A 77 19.36 -14.39 10.41
CA LYS A 77 20.83 -14.54 10.53
C LYS A 77 21.28 -15.95 10.16
N VAL A 78 22.40 -16.04 9.47
CA VAL A 78 23.09 -17.31 9.14
C VAL A 78 24.49 -17.27 9.74
N VAL A 79 24.90 -18.34 10.41
CA VAL A 79 26.23 -18.51 11.02
C VAL A 79 26.81 -19.84 10.57
N LYS A 80 28.10 -19.86 10.22
CA LYS A 80 28.84 -21.09 9.88
C LYS A 80 29.72 -21.49 11.07
N VAL A 81 29.64 -22.75 11.48
CA VAL A 81 30.30 -23.32 12.66
C VAL A 81 30.83 -24.68 12.29
N HIS A 82 32.16 -24.86 12.29
CA HIS A 82 32.83 -26.11 11.89
C HIS A 82 32.24 -26.73 10.62
N GLY A 83 32.11 -25.93 9.55
CA GLY A 83 31.53 -26.37 8.27
C GLY A 83 30.00 -26.45 8.22
N LYS A 84 29.31 -26.49 9.37
CA LYS A 84 27.84 -26.57 9.46
C LYS A 84 27.20 -25.18 9.51
N ARG A 85 26.06 -25.00 8.83
CA ARG A 85 25.29 -23.75 8.86
C ARG A 85 24.18 -23.82 9.90
N TYR A 86 24.12 -22.81 10.75
CA TYR A 86 23.03 -22.55 11.68
C TYR A 86 22.32 -21.27 11.26
N VAL A 87 21.02 -21.22 11.49
CA VAL A 87 20.22 -20.04 11.23
C VAL A 87 19.46 -19.65 12.47
N ARG A 88 19.37 -18.34 12.71
CA ARG A 88 18.46 -17.80 13.71
C ARG A 88 17.07 -17.73 13.09
N ILE A 89 16.14 -18.46 13.70
CA ILE A 89 14.72 -18.44 13.38
C ILE A 89 13.98 -17.52 14.34
N THR A 90 12.98 -16.83 13.83
CA THR A 90 11.97 -16.11 14.61
C THR A 90 10.58 -16.49 14.10
N ALA A 91 9.57 -16.40 14.95
CA ALA A 91 8.19 -16.65 14.53
C ALA A 91 7.81 -15.73 13.36
N ALA A 92 7.21 -16.30 12.31
CA ALA A 92 6.65 -15.53 11.22
C ALA A 92 5.34 -14.88 11.70
N VAL A 93 5.32 -13.55 11.82
CA VAL A 93 4.16 -12.77 12.25
C VAL A 93 3.82 -11.70 11.21
N GLN A 94 2.55 -11.57 10.86
CA GLN A 94 2.09 -10.47 10.02
C GLN A 94 1.32 -9.51 10.93
N PHE A 95 1.74 -8.25 10.96
CA PHE A 95 1.10 -7.18 11.71
C PHE A 95 0.36 -6.27 10.74
N PRO A 96 -0.92 -6.56 10.42
CA PRO A 96 -1.74 -5.59 9.68
C PRO A 96 -1.93 -4.33 10.53
N LEU A 97 -2.16 -3.19 9.88
CA LEU A 97 -2.70 -2.04 10.58
C LEU A 97 -4.10 -2.40 11.08
N GLN A 98 -4.44 -1.93 12.27
CA GLN A 98 -5.77 -2.16 12.82
C GLN A 98 -6.73 -1.15 12.20
N HIS A 99 -7.88 -1.63 11.70
CA HIS A 99 -9.03 -0.81 11.36
C HIS A 99 -10.00 -0.88 12.57
N GLY A 100 -10.10 0.19 13.36
CA GLY A 100 -10.98 0.26 14.55
C GLY A 100 -10.41 -0.33 15.85
N ASN A 101 -11.27 -0.42 16.88
CA ASN A 101 -10.90 -0.90 18.22
C ASN A 101 -10.71 -2.42 18.24
N VAL A 102 -9.50 -2.89 18.54
CA VAL A 102 -9.21 -4.31 18.69
C VAL A 102 -8.74 -4.61 20.11
N LEU A 103 -9.41 -5.57 20.74
CA LEU A 103 -8.98 -6.18 22.00
C LEU A 103 -7.58 -6.80 21.83
N ARG A 104 -6.64 -6.39 22.70
CA ARG A 104 -5.31 -6.99 22.80
C ARG A 104 -5.44 -8.48 23.13
N SER A 105 -5.21 -9.35 22.15
CA SER A 105 -4.91 -10.75 22.43
C SER A 105 -3.40 -10.90 22.62
N TYR A 106 -2.99 -11.14 23.86
CA TYR A 106 -1.61 -11.50 24.18
C TYR A 106 -1.37 -12.97 23.82
N PRO A 107 -0.30 -13.31 23.08
CA PRO A 107 0.03 -14.71 22.82
C PRO A 107 0.41 -15.42 24.13
N GLN A 108 -0.04 -16.67 24.26
CA GLN A 108 0.27 -17.53 25.41
C GLN A 108 1.78 -17.80 25.55
N ALA A 109 2.27 -17.71 26.77
CA ALA A 109 3.68 -17.69 27.18
C ALA A 109 4.47 -19.02 27.05
N THR A 110 4.04 -19.98 26.21
CA THR A 110 4.68 -21.31 26.12
C THR A 110 5.17 -21.68 24.72
N ALA A 111 5.04 -20.79 23.73
CA ALA A 111 5.53 -21.03 22.38
C ALA A 111 7.03 -20.68 22.25
N ILE A 112 7.78 -21.47 21.50
CA ILE A 112 9.13 -21.06 21.07
C ILE A 112 8.96 -19.88 20.10
N ASP A 113 9.57 -18.75 20.44
CA ASP A 113 9.49 -17.53 19.64
C ASP A 113 10.72 -17.29 18.77
N GLY A 114 11.80 -18.05 19.00
CA GLY A 114 12.98 -18.05 18.15
C GLY A 114 14.18 -18.78 18.71
N GLY A 115 15.30 -18.68 18.00
CA GLY A 115 16.60 -19.25 18.38
C GLY A 115 17.34 -19.83 17.18
N TYR A 116 18.46 -20.49 17.42
CA TYR A 116 19.29 -21.11 16.38
C TYR A 116 18.91 -22.56 16.12
N VAL A 117 18.82 -22.89 14.84
CA VAL A 117 18.59 -24.24 14.33
C VAL A 117 19.60 -24.54 13.22
N ALA A 118 20.04 -25.80 13.11
CA ALA A 118 20.87 -26.21 11.99
C ALA A 118 20.06 -26.07 10.68
N LEU A 119 20.61 -25.37 9.69
CA LEU A 119 19.93 -25.12 8.40
C LEU A 119 19.53 -26.42 7.69
N SER A 120 20.32 -27.49 7.86
CA SER A 120 20.04 -28.81 7.28
C SER A 120 18.73 -29.44 7.79
N LYS A 121 18.22 -29.01 8.95
CA LYS A 121 16.95 -29.46 9.54
C LYS A 121 15.73 -28.67 9.08
N LEU A 122 15.94 -27.65 8.24
CA LEU A 122 14.88 -26.78 7.73
C LEU A 122 14.67 -26.97 6.23
N LYS A 123 13.43 -26.79 5.79
CA LYS A 123 13.04 -26.70 4.37
C LYS A 123 12.80 -25.24 4.03
N SER A 124 13.47 -24.72 3.01
CA SER A 124 13.22 -23.35 2.50
C SER A 124 12.01 -23.33 1.57
N HIS A 125 11.28 -22.21 1.60
CA HIS A 125 10.11 -21.98 0.78
C HIS A 125 10.24 -20.66 0.03
N PRO A 126 10.77 -20.64 -1.21
CA PRO A 126 10.84 -19.42 -2.00
C PRO A 126 9.44 -18.83 -2.19
N GLN A 127 9.29 -17.53 -1.92
CA GLN A 127 8.03 -16.81 -2.14
C GLN A 127 8.12 -15.81 -3.28
N ILE A 128 9.33 -15.35 -3.61
CA ILE A 128 9.60 -14.33 -4.62
C ILE A 128 10.32 -14.99 -5.78
N SER A 129 9.77 -14.85 -6.98
CA SER A 129 10.37 -15.32 -8.23
C SER A 129 11.29 -14.27 -8.83
N ARG A 130 10.83 -13.02 -8.93
CA ARG A 130 11.59 -11.89 -9.50
C ARG A 130 11.26 -10.59 -8.79
N MET A 131 12.22 -9.67 -8.75
CA MET A 131 12.07 -8.36 -8.13
C MET A 131 12.94 -7.28 -8.82
N PRO A 132 12.68 -6.95 -10.11
CA PRO A 132 13.48 -5.95 -10.82
C PRO A 132 13.10 -4.52 -10.42
N MET A 133 14.08 -3.62 -10.46
CA MET A 133 13.84 -2.18 -10.53
C MET A 133 13.07 -1.85 -11.81
N ILE A 134 12.23 -0.83 -11.76
CA ILE A 134 11.50 -0.32 -12.92
C ILE A 134 11.70 1.19 -13.03
N PRO A 135 11.53 1.79 -14.23
CA PRO A 135 11.49 3.24 -14.35
C PRO A 135 10.42 3.82 -13.43
N ARG A 136 10.74 4.94 -12.79
CA ARG A 136 9.81 5.67 -11.93
C ARG A 136 8.53 6.00 -12.69
N THR A 137 7.45 5.30 -12.37
CA THR A 137 6.21 5.32 -13.17
C THR A 137 5.05 5.81 -12.33
N PRO A 138 4.22 6.77 -12.80
CA PRO A 138 3.10 7.28 -12.03
C PRO A 138 1.96 6.26 -11.95
N TYR A 139 1.36 6.17 -10.77
CA TYR A 139 0.17 5.41 -10.46
C TYR A 139 -0.70 6.16 -9.46
N PHE A 140 -1.91 5.69 -9.26
CA PHE A 140 -2.73 6.03 -8.09
C PHE A 140 -3.54 4.82 -7.63
N GLU A 141 -3.92 4.79 -6.36
CA GLU A 141 -4.84 3.78 -5.84
C GLU A 141 -6.29 4.24 -6.05
N ALA A 142 -7.11 3.38 -6.65
CA ALA A 142 -8.46 3.78 -7.07
C ALA A 142 -9.54 3.65 -5.98
N ARG A 143 -9.25 2.95 -4.87
CA ARG A 143 -10.22 2.63 -3.81
C ARG A 143 -9.73 2.92 -2.39
N LEU A 144 -8.42 3.10 -2.20
CA LEU A 144 -7.79 3.45 -0.91
C LEU A 144 -7.98 2.43 0.22
N THR A 145 -8.36 1.20 -0.11
CA THR A 145 -8.65 0.13 0.86
C THR A 145 -7.47 -0.79 1.13
N SER A 146 -6.31 -0.55 0.49
CA SER A 146 -5.14 -1.43 0.61
C SER A 146 -4.01 -0.71 1.32
N ASP A 147 -3.61 -1.23 2.47
CA ASP A 147 -2.47 -0.70 3.20
C ASP A 147 -1.15 -0.95 2.46
N PHE A 148 -0.22 -0.03 2.63
CA PHE A 148 1.15 -0.18 2.14
C PHE A 148 1.93 -1.08 3.08
N TRP A 149 2.51 -2.15 2.53
CA TRP A 149 3.27 -3.11 3.31
C TRP A 149 4.78 -2.92 3.15
N TRP A 150 5.53 -3.17 4.22
CA TRP A 150 6.99 -3.16 4.15
C TRP A 150 7.54 -4.14 3.12
N MET A 151 6.90 -5.30 3.00
CA MET A 151 7.06 -6.26 1.91
C MET A 151 5.70 -6.82 1.50
N PRO A 152 5.51 -7.33 0.27
CA PRO A 152 4.24 -7.93 -0.10
C PRO A 152 3.78 -9.01 0.88
N TYR A 153 2.52 -8.95 1.29
CA TYR A 153 1.94 -9.85 2.27
C TYR A 153 2.29 -11.34 2.01
N GLY A 154 2.82 -12.01 3.04
CA GLY A 154 3.20 -13.42 2.97
C GLY A 154 4.48 -13.75 2.20
N THR A 155 5.23 -12.75 1.71
CA THR A 155 6.54 -13.00 1.06
C THR A 155 7.70 -13.13 2.04
N VAL A 156 7.55 -12.56 3.24
CA VAL A 156 8.46 -12.70 4.38
C VAL A 156 7.70 -13.22 5.59
N GLY A 157 8.42 -13.79 6.55
CA GLY A 157 7.77 -14.33 7.74
C GLY A 157 7.31 -13.24 8.69
N SER A 158 8.16 -12.25 8.98
CA SER A 158 7.78 -11.08 9.78
C SER A 158 7.55 -9.89 8.85
N ASN A 159 6.33 -9.34 8.86
CA ASN A 159 5.92 -8.26 7.98
C ASN A 159 4.94 -7.33 8.70
N TYR A 160 4.87 -6.09 8.29
CA TYR A 160 3.95 -5.11 8.85
C TYR A 160 3.46 -4.16 7.75
N ALA A 161 2.27 -3.63 7.95
CA ALA A 161 1.77 -2.52 7.16
C ALA A 161 2.35 -1.21 7.74
N ASP A 162 3.01 -0.42 6.88
CA ASP A 162 3.68 0.84 7.24
C ASP A 162 2.69 1.99 7.30
N HIS A 163 1.77 2.03 6.33
CA HIS A 163 0.83 3.14 6.14
C HIS A 163 -0.53 2.64 5.67
N TYR A 164 -1.59 3.33 6.10
CA TYR A 164 -2.92 3.11 5.56
C TYR A 164 -2.96 3.51 4.09
N GLY A 165 -3.75 2.80 3.27
CA GLY A 165 -3.95 3.17 1.85
C GLY A 165 -4.40 4.62 1.67
N THR A 166 -5.16 5.10 2.66
CA THR A 166 -5.79 6.41 2.73
C THR A 166 -4.79 7.53 3.00
N THR A 167 -3.67 7.25 3.67
CA THR A 167 -2.60 8.22 3.95
C THR A 167 -2.05 8.83 2.66
N TYR A 168 -1.99 8.04 1.59
CA TYR A 168 -1.50 8.46 0.27
C TYR A 168 -2.58 8.40 -0.80
N GLY A 169 -3.85 8.48 -0.40
CA GLY A 169 -4.96 8.67 -1.31
C GLY A 169 -4.93 10.03 -2.01
N TYR A 170 -5.76 10.15 -3.06
CA TYR A 170 -6.03 11.38 -3.83
C TYR A 170 -4.80 12.07 -4.43
N ARG A 171 -3.75 11.30 -4.71
CA ARG A 171 -2.51 11.81 -5.26
C ARG A 171 -1.84 10.76 -6.14
N THR A 172 -0.95 11.23 -6.99
CA THR A 172 -0.05 10.35 -7.73
C THR A 172 1.03 9.79 -6.80
N ILE A 173 1.22 8.49 -6.82
CA ILE A 173 2.33 7.75 -6.24
C ILE A 173 3.21 7.16 -7.37
N TYR A 174 4.46 6.83 -7.08
CA TYR A 174 5.40 6.41 -8.12
C TYR A 174 5.94 5.02 -7.86
N ALA A 175 5.71 4.10 -8.80
CA ALA A 175 6.27 2.77 -8.73
C ALA A 175 7.75 2.79 -9.15
N ILE A 176 8.61 2.21 -8.33
CA ILE A 176 10.07 2.16 -8.55
C ILE A 176 10.64 0.74 -8.62
N GLN A 177 9.89 -0.23 -8.12
CA GLN A 177 10.26 -1.65 -8.17
C GLN A 177 9.03 -2.51 -8.42
N SER A 178 9.21 -3.64 -9.07
CA SER A 178 8.16 -4.65 -9.19
C SER A 178 8.59 -5.94 -8.51
N LEU A 179 7.62 -6.71 -8.02
CA LEU A 179 7.83 -8.03 -7.43
C LEU A 179 6.81 -9.00 -8.01
N THR A 180 7.27 -10.19 -8.41
CA THR A 180 6.39 -11.31 -8.76
C THR A 180 6.66 -12.48 -7.83
N THR A 181 5.60 -12.96 -7.18
CA THR A 181 5.67 -14.12 -6.29
C THR A 181 5.79 -15.42 -7.09
N VAL A 182 6.18 -16.51 -6.43
CA VAL A 182 6.17 -17.86 -7.03
C VAL A 182 4.78 -18.30 -7.49
N LYS A 183 3.72 -17.71 -6.94
CA LYS A 183 2.32 -17.93 -7.34
C LYS A 183 1.84 -16.96 -8.43
N GLY A 184 2.73 -16.19 -9.04
CA GLY A 184 2.39 -15.24 -10.12
C GLY A 184 1.77 -13.91 -9.68
N LYS A 185 1.44 -13.71 -8.39
CA LYS A 185 0.94 -12.41 -7.89
C LYS A 185 1.99 -11.32 -8.09
N GLN A 186 1.54 -10.14 -8.54
CA GLN A 186 2.37 -8.98 -8.83
C GLN A 186 2.16 -7.86 -7.82
N TYR A 187 3.25 -7.25 -7.40
CA TYR A 187 3.28 -6.11 -6.46
C TYR A 187 4.22 -5.04 -7.00
N LEU A 188 3.99 -3.81 -6.55
CA LEU A 188 4.81 -2.65 -6.88
C LEU A 188 5.22 -1.94 -5.58
N LEU A 189 6.49 -1.53 -5.52
CA LEU A 189 7.01 -0.67 -4.46
C LEU A 189 6.80 0.77 -4.87
N PHE A 190 6.21 1.56 -3.98
CA PHE A 190 5.88 2.96 -4.21
C PHE A 190 6.74 3.92 -3.41
N GLU A 191 6.97 5.09 -3.98
CA GLU A 191 7.47 6.28 -3.32
C GLU A 191 6.54 7.47 -3.60
N ASN A 192 6.63 8.52 -2.79
CA ASN A 192 5.92 9.76 -3.04
C ASN A 192 6.68 10.72 -3.98
N THR A 193 6.17 11.93 -4.15
CA THR A 193 6.81 12.97 -4.98
C THR A 193 8.18 13.41 -4.48
N LYS A 194 8.47 13.23 -3.18
CA LYS A 194 9.74 13.55 -2.54
C LYS A 194 10.77 12.40 -2.58
N GLY A 195 10.39 11.24 -3.12
CA GLY A 195 11.24 10.04 -3.13
C GLY A 195 11.24 9.25 -1.82
N GLU A 196 10.32 9.55 -0.90
CA GLU A 196 10.16 8.77 0.33
C GLU A 196 9.41 7.47 0.01
N VAL A 197 9.99 6.33 0.39
CA VAL A 197 9.39 5.01 0.16
C VAL A 197 8.15 4.84 1.02
N LEU A 198 7.04 4.47 0.38
CA LEU A 198 5.73 4.25 1.02
C LEU A 198 5.50 2.77 1.34
N GLY A 199 6.05 1.87 0.53
CA GLY A 199 5.85 0.43 0.68
C GLY A 199 5.18 -0.22 -0.53
N TRP A 200 4.81 -1.47 -0.37
CA TRP A 200 4.31 -2.35 -1.43
C TRP A 200 2.79 -2.41 -1.46
N LEU A 201 2.22 -2.29 -2.66
CA LEU A 201 0.82 -2.60 -2.94
C LEU A 201 0.69 -3.70 -4.01
N PRO A 202 -0.39 -4.48 -3.99
CA PRO A 202 -0.73 -5.35 -5.12
C PRO A 202 -0.90 -4.52 -6.40
N LYS A 203 -0.33 -4.95 -7.52
CA LYS A 203 -0.49 -4.22 -8.79
C LYS A 203 -1.96 -4.10 -9.22
N SER A 204 -2.83 -5.01 -8.78
CA SER A 204 -4.26 -5.03 -9.12
C SER A 204 -5.08 -3.92 -8.47
N VAL A 205 -4.58 -3.24 -7.43
CA VAL A 205 -5.33 -2.18 -6.72
C VAL A 205 -4.97 -0.77 -7.18
N VAL A 206 -3.94 -0.66 -8.02
CA VAL A 206 -3.43 0.60 -8.54
C VAL A 206 -3.71 0.74 -10.04
N VAL A 207 -3.84 1.99 -10.48
CA VAL A 207 -4.08 2.37 -11.87
C VAL A 207 -2.89 3.16 -12.36
N LYS A 208 -2.34 2.78 -13.52
CA LYS A 208 -1.18 3.46 -14.11
C LYS A 208 -1.60 4.83 -14.63
N GLY A 209 -0.88 5.87 -14.27
CA GLY A 209 -1.15 7.25 -14.66
C GLY A 209 -1.10 8.23 -13.50
N GLN A 210 -1.29 9.50 -13.80
CA GLN A 210 -1.46 10.55 -12.81
C GLN A 210 -2.84 10.42 -12.15
N TYR A 211 -2.94 10.77 -10.87
CA TYR A 211 -4.24 10.89 -10.23
C TYR A 211 -5.06 11.99 -10.91
N PRO A 212 -6.26 11.68 -11.42
CA PRO A 212 -7.06 12.67 -12.14
C PRO A 212 -7.70 13.68 -11.20
N ASP A 213 -7.92 14.90 -11.68
CA ASP A 213 -8.88 15.80 -11.03
C ASP A 213 -10.30 15.27 -11.28
N LEU A 214 -10.83 14.53 -10.30
CA LEU A 214 -12.13 13.89 -10.39
C LEU A 214 -13.28 14.90 -10.51
N MET A 215 -13.17 16.05 -9.84
CA MET A 215 -14.20 17.08 -9.90
C MET A 215 -14.24 17.70 -11.28
N GLN A 216 -13.08 18.14 -11.78
CA GLN A 216 -12.99 18.71 -13.12
C GLN A 216 -13.46 17.71 -14.18
N ARG A 217 -12.97 16.47 -14.10
CA ARG A 217 -13.33 15.40 -15.04
C ARG A 217 -14.84 15.21 -15.10
N GLU A 218 -15.51 15.04 -13.98
CA GLU A 218 -16.95 14.76 -13.99
C GLU A 218 -17.81 16.00 -14.25
N LEU A 219 -17.33 17.21 -13.91
CA LEU A 219 -18.06 18.45 -14.23
C LEU A 219 -18.09 18.73 -15.74
N THR A 220 -17.07 18.32 -16.49
CA THR A 220 -16.96 18.58 -17.94
C THR A 220 -17.22 17.36 -18.83
N ARG A 221 -17.41 16.18 -18.26
CA ARG A 221 -17.56 14.92 -19.02
C ARG A 221 -18.87 14.89 -19.80
N ASP A 222 -18.81 14.66 -21.11
CA ASP A 222 -19.99 14.43 -21.95
C ASP A 222 -21.06 15.56 -21.83
N THR A 223 -20.65 16.79 -21.50
CA THR A 223 -21.54 17.96 -21.47
C THR A 223 -21.55 18.62 -22.84
N PRO A 224 -22.70 18.68 -23.54
CA PRO A 224 -22.79 19.28 -24.87
C PRO A 224 -22.65 20.82 -24.84
N VAL A 225 -22.90 21.44 -23.69
CA VAL A 225 -22.72 22.88 -23.47
C VAL A 225 -21.70 23.06 -22.35
N ALA A 226 -20.68 23.88 -22.59
CA ALA A 226 -19.72 24.24 -21.56
C ALA A 226 -20.46 24.96 -20.43
N ALA A 227 -20.23 24.55 -19.18
CA ALA A 227 -20.77 25.25 -18.04
C ALA A 227 -20.19 26.68 -18.00
N GLU A 228 -21.06 27.68 -17.91
CA GLU A 228 -20.65 29.08 -17.75
C GLU A 228 -20.04 29.32 -16.37
N SER A 229 -20.50 28.58 -15.37
CA SER A 229 -19.92 28.61 -14.03
C SER A 229 -19.85 27.24 -13.41
N THR A 230 -18.74 26.97 -12.74
CA THR A 230 -18.55 25.81 -11.86
C THR A 230 -18.20 26.30 -10.46
N LYS A 231 -18.79 25.66 -9.45
CA LYS A 231 -18.48 25.93 -8.04
C LYS A 231 -18.21 24.62 -7.32
N ILE A 232 -17.08 24.54 -6.64
CA ILE A 232 -16.68 23.38 -5.83
C ILE A 232 -16.74 23.76 -4.36
N HIS A 233 -17.59 23.06 -3.63
CA HIS A 233 -17.70 23.12 -2.18
C HIS A 233 -16.92 21.96 -1.58
N VAL A 234 -15.97 22.26 -0.70
CA VAL A 234 -15.21 21.28 0.05
C VAL A 234 -15.86 21.12 1.43
N LEU A 235 -16.17 19.90 1.84
CA LEU A 235 -16.92 19.65 3.07
C LEU A 235 -16.01 19.28 4.25
N ASP A 236 -14.86 18.67 3.99
CA ASP A 236 -13.91 18.22 5.00
C ASP A 236 -12.55 18.95 4.89
N SER A 237 -11.82 19.04 6.02
CA SER A 237 -10.49 19.66 6.05
C SER A 237 -9.45 18.90 5.22
N GLY A 238 -9.62 17.58 5.06
CA GLY A 238 -8.81 16.72 4.21
C GLY A 238 -9.02 16.96 2.71
N ARG A 239 -10.08 17.69 2.34
CA ARG A 239 -10.47 17.96 0.94
C ARG A 239 -10.73 16.67 0.16
N HIS A 240 -11.23 15.64 0.82
CA HIS A 240 -11.57 14.36 0.21
C HIS A 240 -13.03 14.31 -0.23
N VAL A 241 -13.92 15.02 0.49
CA VAL A 241 -15.36 15.06 0.25
C VAL A 241 -15.72 16.42 -0.35
N LYS A 242 -16.34 16.40 -1.54
CA LYS A 242 -16.65 17.62 -2.30
C LYS A 242 -17.99 17.55 -2.99
N ILE A 243 -18.58 18.71 -3.22
CA ILE A 243 -19.76 18.91 -4.06
C ILE A 243 -19.40 19.93 -5.14
N GLY A 244 -19.48 19.52 -6.40
CA GLY A 244 -19.33 20.36 -7.56
C GLY A 244 -20.69 20.66 -8.18
N ILE A 245 -20.89 21.91 -8.55
CA ILE A 245 -22.10 22.39 -9.23
C ILE A 245 -21.67 23.03 -10.53
N ALA A 246 -22.33 22.68 -11.63
CA ALA A 246 -22.17 23.30 -12.94
C ALA A 246 -23.49 23.93 -13.39
N LYS A 247 -23.41 25.16 -13.89
CA LYS A 247 -24.56 25.93 -14.41
C LYS A 247 -24.28 26.50 -15.79
N THR A 248 -25.36 26.66 -16.55
CA THR A 248 -25.40 27.36 -17.85
C THR A 248 -26.67 28.19 -17.87
N ALA A 249 -26.61 29.46 -18.28
CA ALA A 249 -27.72 30.40 -18.26
C ALA A 249 -28.42 30.45 -16.89
N SER A 250 -27.65 30.41 -15.81
CA SER A 250 -28.12 30.31 -14.40
C SER A 250 -28.93 29.06 -14.04
N GLN A 251 -29.15 28.14 -14.96
CA GLN A 251 -29.80 26.86 -14.71
C GLN A 251 -28.80 25.77 -14.35
N LEU A 252 -29.18 24.91 -13.40
CA LEU A 252 -28.37 23.77 -13.01
C LEU A 252 -28.29 22.77 -14.16
N GLN A 253 -27.07 22.39 -14.54
CA GLN A 253 -26.82 21.37 -15.55
C GLN A 253 -26.35 20.07 -14.91
N ARG A 254 -25.53 20.18 -13.88
CA ARG A 254 -24.92 19.03 -13.24
C ARG A 254 -24.54 19.28 -11.79
N VAL A 255 -24.69 18.24 -10.99
CA VAL A 255 -24.09 18.12 -9.66
C VAL A 255 -23.16 16.92 -9.64
N VAL A 256 -21.96 17.09 -9.09
CA VAL A 256 -20.99 16.03 -8.85
C VAL A 256 -20.74 15.95 -7.36
N LEU A 257 -20.89 14.77 -6.79
CA LEU A 257 -20.51 14.47 -5.42
C LEU A 257 -19.26 13.60 -5.46
N LEU A 258 -18.21 13.97 -4.74
CA LEU A 258 -17.01 13.19 -4.55
C LEU A 258 -17.00 12.67 -3.12
N ASP A 259 -16.89 11.34 -3.00
CA ASP A 259 -16.80 10.62 -1.75
C ASP A 259 -15.34 10.32 -1.40
N GLN A 260 -15.10 10.00 -0.13
CA GLN A 260 -13.75 9.74 0.36
C GLN A 260 -13.12 8.51 -0.32
N ASP A 261 -13.85 7.50 -0.77
CA ASP A 261 -13.25 6.37 -1.51
C ASP A 261 -12.80 6.71 -2.96
N SER A 262 -12.79 8.01 -3.33
CA SER A 262 -12.55 8.51 -4.69
C SER A 262 -13.62 8.08 -5.71
N GLN A 263 -14.82 7.71 -5.25
CA GLN A 263 -15.98 7.51 -6.09
C GLN A 263 -16.72 8.84 -6.33
N THR A 264 -17.19 9.02 -7.56
CA THR A 264 -17.98 10.18 -7.95
C THR A 264 -19.41 9.78 -8.25
N THR A 265 -20.38 10.48 -7.67
CA THR A 265 -21.80 10.41 -8.04
C THR A 265 -22.20 11.68 -8.78
N VAL A 266 -22.68 11.53 -10.01
CA VAL A 266 -23.09 12.62 -10.90
C VAL A 266 -24.60 12.61 -11.05
N TYR A 267 -25.21 13.78 -10.91
CA TYR A 267 -26.61 14.04 -11.24
C TYR A 267 -26.67 15.00 -12.43
N ASP A 268 -27.25 14.55 -13.54
CA ASP A 268 -27.51 15.40 -14.71
C ASP A 268 -28.91 16.01 -14.60
N TYR A 269 -29.02 17.28 -14.96
CA TYR A 269 -30.25 18.05 -14.88
C TYR A 269 -30.77 18.42 -16.27
N GLN A 270 -32.09 18.45 -16.38
CA GLN A 270 -32.83 18.98 -17.53
C GLN A 270 -33.94 19.87 -16.96
N ASP A 271 -34.08 21.09 -17.49
CA ASP A 271 -35.08 22.07 -17.05
C ASP A 271 -35.09 22.29 -15.52
N GLY A 272 -33.90 22.36 -14.91
CA GLY A 272 -33.74 22.55 -13.47
C GLY A 272 -34.10 21.34 -12.61
N ARG A 273 -34.32 20.16 -13.21
CA ARG A 273 -34.64 18.90 -12.49
C ARG A 273 -33.60 17.83 -12.75
N ALA A 274 -33.19 17.11 -11.71
CA ALA A 274 -32.31 15.96 -11.85
C ALA A 274 -33.04 14.81 -12.56
N VAL A 275 -32.49 14.32 -13.67
CA VAL A 275 -33.10 13.28 -14.51
C VAL A 275 -32.26 12.02 -14.63
N LYS A 276 -30.97 12.06 -14.27
CA LYS A 276 -30.08 10.91 -14.37
C LYS A 276 -29.07 10.91 -13.24
N LYS A 277 -28.81 9.73 -12.68
CA LYS A 277 -27.76 9.48 -11.69
C LYS A 277 -26.73 8.52 -12.27
N THR A 278 -25.46 8.89 -12.19
CA THR A 278 -24.33 8.08 -12.65
C THR A 278 -23.28 7.96 -11.56
N VAL A 279 -22.73 6.77 -11.33
CA VAL A 279 -21.65 6.54 -10.36
C VAL A 279 -20.42 6.00 -11.09
N ARG A 280 -19.25 6.56 -10.82
CA ARG A 280 -17.97 6.15 -11.41
C ARG A 280 -16.86 6.07 -10.37
N SER A 281 -15.92 5.17 -10.59
CA SER A 281 -14.69 5.11 -9.78
C SER A 281 -13.65 6.14 -10.20
N ALA A 282 -12.59 6.26 -9.40
CA ALA A 282 -11.46 7.15 -9.65
C ALA A 282 -10.80 6.92 -11.03
N ASP A 283 -10.82 5.69 -11.54
CA ASP A 283 -10.29 5.32 -12.86
C ASP A 283 -11.24 5.62 -14.04
N GLY A 284 -12.42 6.18 -13.75
CA GLY A 284 -13.44 6.53 -14.74
C GLY A 284 -14.36 5.38 -15.14
N ARG A 285 -14.19 4.18 -14.59
CA ARG A 285 -15.10 3.05 -14.88
C ARG A 285 -16.50 3.34 -14.35
N LEU A 286 -17.50 3.08 -15.19
CA LEU A 286 -18.91 3.16 -14.83
C LEU A 286 -19.25 2.06 -13.81
N LYS A 287 -19.82 2.45 -12.68
CA LYS A 287 -20.33 1.54 -11.64
C LYS A 287 -21.83 1.35 -11.75
N SER A 288 -22.56 2.43 -11.96
CA SER A 288 -24.00 2.40 -12.22
C SER A 288 -24.44 3.65 -12.98
N SER A 289 -25.51 3.53 -13.76
CA SER A 289 -26.20 4.64 -14.41
C SER A 289 -27.67 4.34 -14.44
N ARG A 290 -28.52 5.29 -14.02
CA ARG A 290 -29.97 5.15 -14.04
C ARG A 290 -30.66 6.47 -14.32
N ALA A 291 -31.79 6.40 -15.03
CA ALA A 291 -32.74 7.50 -15.09
C ALA A 291 -33.39 7.71 -13.72
N LEU A 292 -33.79 8.93 -13.43
CA LEU A 292 -34.51 9.34 -12.24
C LEU A 292 -35.89 9.84 -12.64
N LYS A 293 -36.86 9.68 -11.74
CA LYS A 293 -38.07 10.52 -11.79
C LYS A 293 -37.60 11.97 -11.61
N PRO A 294 -37.94 12.90 -12.52
CA PRO A 294 -37.48 14.28 -12.44
C PRO A 294 -37.76 14.89 -11.06
N THR A 295 -36.73 15.42 -10.42
CA THR A 295 -36.84 16.04 -9.09
C THR A 295 -36.08 17.36 -9.05
N GLY A 296 -36.67 18.39 -8.43
CA GLY A 296 -35.99 19.67 -8.20
C GLY A 296 -34.98 19.61 -7.05
N THR A 297 -35.10 18.63 -6.16
CA THR A 297 -34.22 18.50 -4.99
C THR A 297 -33.61 17.10 -4.95
N ILE A 298 -32.29 17.03 -4.78
CA ILE A 298 -31.59 15.78 -4.51
C ILE A 298 -31.16 15.75 -3.04
N LYS A 299 -31.25 14.56 -2.44
CA LYS A 299 -30.65 14.26 -1.14
C LYS A 299 -29.28 13.63 -1.36
N PHE A 300 -28.32 13.97 -0.52
CA PHE A 300 -27.02 13.33 -0.52
C PHE A 300 -26.61 12.94 0.88
N ASP A 301 -25.73 11.95 0.90
CA ASP A 301 -25.00 11.46 2.05
C ASP A 301 -23.59 11.19 1.52
N LEU A 302 -22.59 11.83 2.13
CA LEU A 302 -21.19 11.69 1.75
C LEU A 302 -20.36 11.39 2.99
N GLN A 303 -19.53 10.37 2.89
CA GLN A 303 -18.88 9.80 4.06
C GLN A 303 -17.41 10.17 4.08
N ALA A 304 -16.96 10.72 5.20
CA ALA A 304 -15.55 10.88 5.51
C ALA A 304 -15.13 9.82 6.55
N ASP A 305 -15.19 8.55 6.16
CA ASP A 305 -14.75 7.41 6.97
C ASP A 305 -13.28 7.09 6.72
N TYR A 306 -12.43 7.26 7.73
CA TYR A 306 -11.28 6.37 7.99
C TYR A 306 -10.80 6.35 9.45
N ASP A 307 -11.33 7.21 10.32
CA ASP A 307 -11.15 7.10 11.77
C ASP A 307 -12.43 6.62 12.45
N ILE A 308 -12.30 6.11 13.67
CA ILE A 308 -13.38 5.74 14.62
C ILE A 308 -14.45 6.82 14.85
N SER A 309 -14.29 8.00 14.25
CA SER A 309 -15.17 9.17 14.30
C SER A 309 -15.60 9.62 12.88
N GLY A 310 -15.73 8.69 11.94
CA GLY A 310 -16.12 8.96 10.55
C GLY A 310 -17.31 9.92 10.47
N LYS A 311 -17.14 11.03 9.73
CA LYS A 311 -18.13 12.10 9.67
C LYS A 311 -18.98 11.93 8.42
N ILE A 312 -20.29 11.88 8.62
CA ILE A 312 -21.27 11.77 7.54
C ILE A 312 -21.80 13.17 7.19
N TYR A 313 -21.65 13.61 5.96
CA TYR A 313 -22.23 14.86 5.47
C TYR A 313 -23.52 14.56 4.73
N ALA A 314 -24.64 14.63 5.45
CA ALA A 314 -25.98 14.48 4.87
C ALA A 314 -26.60 15.86 4.58
N GLY A 315 -27.32 15.99 3.46
CA GLY A 315 -27.95 17.25 3.10
C GLY A 315 -28.78 17.18 1.82
N THR A 316 -29.17 18.36 1.34
CA THR A 316 -29.94 18.52 0.11
C THR A 316 -29.31 19.56 -0.81
N ILE A 317 -29.60 19.41 -2.11
CA ILE A 317 -29.25 20.39 -3.15
C ILE A 317 -30.54 20.66 -3.92
N ASP A 318 -30.95 21.93 -3.96
CA ASP A 318 -32.14 22.36 -4.68
C ASP A 318 -31.88 22.62 -6.17
N ALA A 319 -32.93 23.02 -6.90
CA ALA A 319 -32.90 23.27 -8.34
C ALA A 319 -32.00 24.46 -8.73
N HIS A 320 -31.68 25.33 -7.77
CA HIS A 320 -30.77 26.45 -7.95
C HIS A 320 -29.33 26.12 -7.53
N GLY A 321 -29.06 24.89 -7.10
CA GLY A 321 -27.75 24.46 -6.61
C GLY A 321 -27.42 24.99 -5.22
N LYS A 322 -28.41 25.41 -4.44
CA LYS A 322 -28.18 25.77 -3.03
C LYS A 322 -28.00 24.49 -2.22
N ILE A 323 -26.86 24.37 -1.56
CA ILE A 323 -26.54 23.25 -0.68
C ILE A 323 -27.06 23.57 0.71
N SER A 324 -27.84 22.66 1.29
CA SER A 324 -28.30 22.74 2.67
C SER A 324 -27.84 21.50 3.42
N ILE A 325 -26.91 21.68 4.36
CA ILE A 325 -26.46 20.64 5.28
C ILE A 325 -27.08 21.01 6.64
N PRO A 326 -28.13 20.29 7.10
CA PRO A 326 -28.67 20.55 8.42
C PRO A 326 -27.56 20.38 9.45
N TYR A 327 -27.47 21.33 10.38
CA TYR A 327 -26.43 21.39 11.39
C TYR A 327 -26.29 20.03 12.10
N MET A 328 -25.12 19.39 11.96
CA MET A 328 -24.80 18.20 12.73
C MET A 328 -24.21 18.60 14.07
N SER A 329 -25.04 18.66 15.11
CA SER A 329 -24.55 18.56 16.48
C SER A 329 -24.13 17.11 16.75
N GLY A 330 -22.90 16.76 16.38
CA GLY A 330 -22.34 15.43 16.62
C GLY A 330 -21.59 15.38 17.93
N TRP A 331 -22.17 14.70 18.91
CA TRP A 331 -21.51 14.22 20.13
C TRP A 331 -20.29 13.37 19.78
N ILE A 332 -19.21 13.55 20.53
CA ILE A 332 -18.05 12.65 20.57
C ILE A 332 -18.40 11.54 21.58
N ALA A 333 -18.36 10.28 21.15
CA ALA A 333 -18.32 9.12 22.03
C ALA A 333 -16.89 8.58 22.08
#